data_AF-A0A954FZ32-F1
#
_entry.id   AF-A0A954FZ32-F1
#
_cell.length_a   1.000
_cell.length_b   1.000
_cell.length_c   1.000
_cell.angle_alpha   90.00
_cell.angle_beta   90.00
_cell.angle_gamma   90.00
#
_symmetry.space_group_name_H-M   'P 1'
#
loop_
_entity.id
_entity.type
_entity.pdbx_description
1 polymer ?
#
loop_
_entity_poly.entity_id
_entity_poly.type
_entity_poly.pdbx_seq_one_letter_code
_entity_poly.pdbx_strand_id
1 'polypeptide(L)'
;MAVQSIPNADPETVRAFVTQEKKPATPTASSIVTPSTATAGCQPVGLIPITVRLRPEIAGALKRASLERQLAGSEFFSQQEIVERALAAWLRENGHWNE
;
A
#
# COMPACT_ATOMS: atom_id res chain seq x y z
N MET A 1 10.23 0.47 42.98
CA MET A 1 8.86 0.50 42.44
C MET A 1 8.46 -0.92 42.10
N ALA A 2 7.48 -1.49 42.79
CA ALA A 2 7.08 -2.89 42.63
C ALA A 2 6.17 -3.04 41.40
N VAL A 3 6.53 -3.98 40.52
CA VAL A 3 5.78 -4.32 39.31
C VAL A 3 4.51 -5.07 39.74
N GLN A 4 3.33 -4.56 39.38
CA GLN A 4 2.06 -5.25 39.61
C GLN A 4 1.99 -6.48 38.69
N SER A 5 2.08 -7.67 39.26
CA SER A 5 1.90 -8.94 38.53
C SER A 5 0.45 -9.11 38.13
N ILE A 6 0.22 -9.27 36.83
CA ILE A 6 -1.07 -9.64 36.24
C ILE A 6 -1.28 -11.14 36.53
N PRO A 7 -2.41 -11.57 37.13
CA PRO A 7 -2.64 -12.98 37.40
C PRO A 7 -2.79 -13.71 36.06
N ASN A 8 -1.95 -14.73 35.83
CA ASN A 8 -1.86 -15.57 34.63
C ASN A 8 -0.91 -15.11 33.50
N ALA A 9 0.11 -14.30 33.82
CA ALA A 9 1.23 -14.04 32.91
C ALA A 9 2.51 -14.71 33.43
N ASP A 10 3.12 -15.56 32.61
CA ASP A 10 4.37 -16.23 32.95
C ASP A 10 5.53 -15.20 32.95
N PRO A 11 6.24 -15.00 34.08
CA PRO A 11 7.17 -13.89 34.24
C PRO A 11 8.41 -14.02 33.34
N GLU A 12 8.73 -15.23 32.86
CA GLU A 12 9.85 -15.45 31.95
C GLU A 12 9.52 -15.00 30.52
N THR A 13 8.28 -15.21 30.08
CA THR A 13 7.83 -14.78 28.74
C THR A 13 7.81 -13.26 28.61
N VAL A 14 7.39 -12.56 29.68
CA VAL A 14 7.38 -11.09 29.70
C VAL A 14 8.81 -10.53 29.65
N ARG A 15 9.76 -11.15 30.35
CA ARG A 15 11.17 -10.75 30.31
C ARG A 15 11.79 -10.97 28.93
N ALA A 16 11.49 -12.10 28.28
CA ALA A 16 11.97 -12.39 26.94
C ALA A 16 11.48 -11.37 25.89
N PHE A 17 10.23 -10.90 26.01
CA PHE A 17 9.68 -9.85 25.14
C PHE A 17 10.32 -8.47 25.39
N VAL A 18 10.49 -8.10 26.66
CA VAL A 18 11.07 -6.80 27.05
C VAL A 18 12.56 -6.72 26.68
N THR A 19 13.29 -7.84 26.75
CA THR A 19 14.72 -7.88 26.43
C THR A 19 15.02 -7.94 24.93
N GLN A 20 13.99 -8.05 24.07
CA GLN A 20 14.12 -8.20 22.61
C GLN A 20 15.19 -9.21 22.18
N GLU A 21 15.25 -10.38 22.84
CA GLU A 21 16.18 -11.42 22.39
C GLU A 21 15.64 -12.07 21.11
N LYS A 22 16.10 -11.53 19.99
CA LYS A 22 15.83 -12.00 18.64
C LYS A 22 16.36 -13.43 18.49
N LYS A 23 15.46 -14.41 18.61
CA LYS A 23 15.73 -15.81 18.23
C LYS A 23 16.24 -15.83 16.77
N PRO A 24 17.46 -16.32 16.49
CA PRO A 24 17.97 -16.38 15.13
C PRO A 24 17.16 -17.42 14.35
N ALA A 25 16.36 -16.93 13.41
CA ALA A 25 15.75 -17.76 12.39
C ALA A 25 16.86 -18.25 11.45
N THR A 26 16.98 -19.56 11.34
CA THR A 26 17.81 -20.31 10.41
C THR A 26 17.67 -19.73 8.99
N PRO A 27 18.78 -19.53 8.24
CA PRO A 27 18.71 -19.06 6.86
C PRO A 27 18.20 -20.19 5.96
N THR A 28 16.89 -20.29 5.79
CA THR A 28 16.33 -21.04 4.67
C THR A 28 16.60 -20.22 3.41
N ALA A 29 17.47 -20.78 2.56
CA ALA A 29 17.88 -20.23 1.28
C ALA A 29 16.72 -19.55 0.55
N SER A 30 16.84 -18.24 0.33
CA SER A 30 15.96 -17.51 -0.56
C SER A 30 16.18 -18.00 -1.97
N SER A 31 15.31 -18.91 -2.43
CA SER A 31 15.17 -19.20 -3.85
C SER A 31 14.71 -17.92 -4.54
N ILE A 32 15.66 -17.24 -5.20
CA ILE A 32 15.38 -16.17 -6.15
C ILE A 32 14.60 -16.81 -7.29
N VAL A 33 13.27 -16.64 -7.24
CA VAL A 33 12.40 -16.92 -8.38
C VAL A 33 12.54 -15.76 -9.35
N THR A 34 13.39 -15.92 -10.37
CA THR A 34 13.33 -15.11 -11.58
C THR A 34 11.93 -15.25 -12.18
N PRO A 35 11.16 -14.16 -12.40
CA PRO A 35 9.87 -14.27 -13.07
C PRO A 35 10.11 -14.71 -14.52
N SER A 36 9.75 -15.95 -14.80
CA SER A 36 9.78 -16.56 -16.11
C SER A 36 8.76 -15.88 -17.02
N THR A 37 9.23 -15.38 -18.16
CA THR A 37 8.44 -14.77 -19.23
C THR A 37 7.53 -15.84 -19.85
N ALA A 38 6.30 -15.96 -19.35
CA ALA A 38 5.25 -16.75 -19.98
C ALA A 38 4.19 -15.81 -20.57
N THR A 39 4.32 -15.55 -21.87
CA THR A 39 3.32 -14.87 -22.70
C THR A 39 2.13 -15.81 -22.90
N ALA A 40 1.16 -15.73 -22.00
CA ALA A 40 -0.18 -16.27 -22.20
C ALA A 40 -1.16 -15.15 -21.83
N GLY A 41 -2.05 -14.79 -22.77
CA GLY A 41 -2.98 -13.67 -22.66
C GLY A 41 -3.97 -13.84 -21.51
N CYS A 42 -3.53 -13.54 -20.30
CA CYS A 42 -4.38 -13.27 -19.16
C CYS A 42 -4.70 -11.77 -19.22
N GLN A 43 -5.93 -11.43 -19.62
CA GLN A 43 -6.40 -10.06 -19.43
C GLN A 43 -6.46 -9.82 -17.91
N PRO A 44 -5.72 -8.85 -17.37
CA PRO A 44 -5.74 -8.59 -15.95
C PRO A 44 -7.16 -8.16 -15.55
N VAL A 45 -7.83 -8.99 -14.75
CA VAL A 45 -9.11 -8.63 -14.14
C VAL A 45 -8.83 -7.85 -12.86
N GLY A 46 -9.22 -6.58 -12.84
CA GLY A 46 -9.05 -5.68 -11.71
C GLY A 46 -8.03 -4.56 -11.94
N LEU A 47 -7.63 -3.91 -10.86
CA LEU A 47 -6.77 -2.72 -10.89
C LEU A 47 -5.30 -3.12 -11.05
N ILE A 48 -4.62 -2.52 -12.03
CA ILE A 48 -3.19 -2.71 -12.26
C ILE A 48 -2.43 -1.61 -11.52
N PRO A 49 -1.51 -1.93 -10.60
CA PRO A 49 -0.75 -0.91 -9.88
C PRO A 49 0.21 -0.18 -10.83
N ILE A 50 0.09 1.14 -10.90
CA ILE A 50 1.00 2.02 -11.65
C ILE A 50 1.78 2.87 -10.64
N THR A 51 3.11 2.81 -10.69
CA THR A 51 3.97 3.65 -9.83
C THR A 51 4.50 4.83 -10.63
N VAL A 52 4.21 6.05 -10.18
CA VAL A 52 4.67 7.29 -10.81
C VAL A 52 5.28 8.22 -9.77
N ARG A 53 6.29 9.00 -10.16
CA ARG A 53 6.84 10.08 -9.34
C ARG A 53 6.16 11.40 -9.69
N LEU A 54 5.60 12.07 -8.69
CA LEU A 54 4.97 13.37 -8.83
C LEU A 54 5.80 14.46 -8.15
N ARG A 55 5.67 15.70 -8.63
CA ARG A 55 6.19 16.87 -7.91
C ARG A 55 5.48 17.00 -6.56
N PRO A 56 6.19 17.43 -5.49
CA PRO A 56 5.62 17.51 -4.14
C PRO A 56 4.38 18.41 -4.07
N GLU A 57 4.34 19.49 -4.84
CA GLU A 57 3.19 20.41 -4.91
C GLU A 57 1.94 19.72 -5.46
N ILE A 58 2.11 18.87 -6.49
CA ILE A 58 1.03 18.11 -7.11
C ILE A 58 0.55 17.01 -6.15
N ALA A 59 1.47 16.29 -5.52
CA ALA A 59 1.13 15.25 -4.54
C ALA A 59 0.38 15.84 -3.33
N GLY A 60 0.81 17.01 -2.86
CA GLY A 60 0.14 17.74 -1.78
C GLY A 60 -1.27 18.20 -2.19
N ALA A 61 -1.43 18.75 -3.39
CA ALA A 61 -2.73 19.16 -3.92
C ALA A 61 -3.69 17.96 -4.08
N LEU A 62 -3.21 16.83 -4.61
CA LEU A 62 -4.00 15.61 -4.76
C LEU A 62 -4.50 15.10 -3.41
N LYS A 63 -3.62 15.03 -2.40
CA LYS A 63 -3.99 14.59 -1.06
C LYS A 63 -5.02 15.54 -0.43
N ARG A 64 -4.85 16.86 -0.59
CA ARG A 64 -5.79 17.85 -0.08
C ARG A 64 -7.16 17.71 -0.74
N ALA A 65 -7.22 17.64 -2.07
CA ALA A 65 -8.46 17.49 -2.82
C ALA A 65 -9.22 16.21 -2.44
N SER A 66 -8.49 15.11 -2.22
CA SER A 66 -9.05 13.85 -1.73
C SER A 66 -9.73 14.02 -0.36
N LEU A 67 -9.07 14.69 0.59
CA LEU A 67 -9.62 14.92 1.93
C LEU A 67 -10.79 15.90 1.93
N GLU A 68 -10.72 16.99 1.15
CA GLU A 68 -11.79 17.96 1.02
C GLU A 68 -13.08 17.30 0.49
N ARG A 69 -12.95 16.44 -0.52
CA ARG A 69 -14.08 15.68 -1.08
C ARG A 69 -14.65 14.67 -0.09
N GLN A 70 -13.79 14.02 0.68
CA GLN A 70 -14.20 13.08 1.71
C GLN A 70 -15.01 13.80 2.81
N LEU A 71 -14.54 14.96 3.25
CA LEU A 71 -15.25 15.79 4.25
C LEU A 71 -16.59 16.33 3.71
N ALA A 72 -16.65 16.61 2.40
CA ALA A 72 -17.87 17.02 1.72
C ALA A 72 -18.85 15.86 1.46
N GLY A 73 -18.49 14.61 1.77
CA GLY A 73 -19.33 13.44 1.50
C GLY A 73 -19.56 13.15 0.02
N SER A 74 -18.61 13.54 -0.85
CA SER A 74 -18.68 13.24 -2.29
C SER A 74 -18.48 11.75 -2.56
N GLU A 75 -19.10 11.18 -3.59
CA GLU A 75 -18.91 9.76 -3.97
C GLU A 75 -17.46 9.43 -4.37
N PHE A 76 -16.79 10.33 -5.10
CA PHE A 76 -15.43 10.12 -5.62
C PHE A 76 -14.41 10.94 -4.85
N PHE A 77 -13.84 10.36 -3.80
CA PHE A 77 -12.88 11.03 -2.92
C PHE A 77 -11.54 10.31 -2.81
N SER A 78 -11.42 9.07 -3.28
CA SER A 78 -10.16 8.33 -3.19
C SER A 78 -9.12 8.92 -4.16
N GLN A 79 -7.84 8.90 -3.75
CA GLN A 79 -6.75 9.38 -4.62
C GLN A 79 -6.67 8.57 -5.92
N GLN A 80 -6.94 7.27 -5.85
CA GLN A 80 -6.95 6.39 -7.01
C GLN A 80 -8.01 6.85 -8.02
N GLU A 81 -9.26 7.06 -7.62
CA GLU A 81 -10.33 7.47 -8.53
C GLU A 81 -10.09 8.86 -9.11
N ILE A 82 -9.53 9.78 -8.30
CA ILE A 82 -9.17 11.12 -8.80
C ILE A 82 -8.11 11.00 -9.90
N VAL A 83 -7.07 10.17 -9.69
CA VAL A 83 -6.02 9.94 -10.69
C VAL A 83 -6.57 9.22 -11.91
N GLU A 84 -7.39 8.19 -11.72
CA GLU A 84 -8.00 7.42 -12.81
C GLU A 84 -8.84 8.33 -13.71
N ARG A 85 -9.72 9.15 -13.13
CA ARG A 85 -10.57 10.09 -13.89
C ARG A 85 -9.77 11.17 -14.60
N ALA A 86 -8.73 11.71 -13.96
CA ALA A 86 -7.86 12.70 -14.58
C ALA A 86 -7.06 12.11 -15.75
N LEU A 87 -6.54 10.88 -15.57
CA LEU A 87 -5.78 10.18 -16.60
C LEU A 87 -6.67 9.74 -17.76
N ALA A 88 -7.87 9.23 -17.45
CA ALA A 88 -8.94 8.90 -18.37
C ALA A 88 -9.27 10.07 -19.31
N ALA A 89 -9.54 11.25 -18.74
CA ALA A 89 -9.84 12.46 -19.50
C ALA A 89 -8.69 12.81 -20.45
N TRP A 90 -7.46 12.88 -19.90
CA TRP A 90 -6.28 13.21 -20.68
C TRP A 90 -6.03 12.21 -21.82
N LEU A 91 -6.14 10.90 -21.57
CA LEU A 91 -5.92 9.88 -22.59
C LEU A 91 -6.95 9.95 -23.72
N ARG A 92 -8.22 10.23 -23.38
CA ARG A 92 -9.29 10.39 -24.37
C ARG A 92 -9.09 11.64 -25.22
N GLU A 93 -8.75 12.77 -24.58
CA GLU A 93 -8.47 14.04 -25.27
C GLU A 93 -7.28 13.94 -26.25
N ASN A 94 -6.31 13.07 -25.95
CA ASN A 94 -5.14 12.84 -26.80
C ASN A 94 -5.31 11.66 -27.78
N GLY A 95 -6.48 11.02 -27.81
CA GLY A 95 -6.77 9.90 -28.72
C GLY A 95 -6.01 8.59 -28.40
N HIS A 96 -5.46 8.48 -27.18
CA HIS A 96 -4.75 7.29 -26.71
C HIS A 96 -5.70 6.25 -26.09
N TRP A 97 -6.91 6.64 -25.74
CA TRP A 97 -7.93 5.76 -25.20
C TRP A 97 -9.29 6.10 -25.80
N ASN A 98 -9.84 5.14 -26.55
CA ASN A 98 -11.20 5.15 -27.03
C ASN A 98 -11.90 3.98 -26.32
N GLU A 99 -12.88 4.30 -25.49
CA GLU A 99 -13.79 3.31 -24.88
C GLU A 99 -14.97 3.05 -25.84
#